data_AF-A0A846Y1A9-F1
#
_entry.id   AF-A0A846Y1A9-F1
#
_cell.length_a   1.000
_cell.length_b   1.000
_cell.length_c   1.000
_cell.angle_alpha   90.00
_cell.angle_beta   90.00
_cell.angle_gamma   90.00
#
_symmetry.space_group_name_H-M   'P 1'
#
loop_
_entity.id
_entity.type
_entity.pdbx_description
1 polymer ?
#
loop_
_entity_poly.entity_id
_entity_poly.type
_entity_poly.pdbx_seq_one_letter_code
_entity_poly.pdbx_strand_id
1 'polypeptide(L)'
;MHNPLTDEVRVTPPSICELSQIELAHATMQQHLCCRAEHCAWKQVAYHTLVHFHRVEPPRLSPRERAHCRGVEFPAAQETGKPFRHGVVPAETFRQVLAGLNELANGLYPNDTRVE
;
A
#
# COMPACT_ATOMS: atom_id res chain seq x y z
N MET A 1 37.42 -12.98 -37.68
CA MET A 1 37.41 -12.74 -36.22
C MET A 1 36.14 -11.98 -35.89
N HIS A 2 35.15 -12.67 -35.32
CA HIS A 2 33.92 -12.05 -34.84
C HIS A 2 34.12 -11.76 -33.35
N ASN A 3 33.90 -10.51 -32.94
CA ASN A 3 34.00 -10.08 -31.54
C ASN A 3 32.60 -10.13 -30.93
N PRO A 4 32.27 -11.11 -30.07
CA PRO A 4 31.00 -11.14 -29.37
C PRO A 4 31.14 -10.38 -28.04
N LEU A 5 30.09 -9.67 -27.62
CA LEU A 5 29.92 -9.05 -26.30
C LEU A 5 30.39 -7.59 -26.14
N THR A 6 30.01 -6.71 -27.06
CA THR A 6 29.45 -5.44 -26.57
C THR A 6 27.95 -5.64 -26.43
N ASP A 7 27.56 -6.27 -25.32
CA ASP A 7 26.20 -6.14 -24.83
C ASP A 7 26.06 -4.67 -24.42
N GLU A 8 25.53 -3.87 -25.34
CA GLU A 8 25.35 -2.44 -25.12
C GLU A 8 24.33 -2.27 -23.98
N VAL A 9 24.85 -2.01 -22.78
CA VAL A 9 24.03 -1.67 -21.61
C VAL A 9 23.31 -0.37 -21.92
N ARG A 10 22.08 -0.49 -22.40
CA ARG A 10 21.17 0.63 -22.68
C ARG A 10 20.69 1.18 -21.35
N VAL A 11 21.33 2.26 -20.91
CA VAL A 11 20.88 3.06 -19.77
C VAL A 11 20.01 4.18 -20.30
N THR A 12 18.71 4.11 -20.03
CA THR A 12 17.79 5.20 -20.35
C THR A 12 17.73 6.16 -19.16
N PRO A 13 17.76 7.49 -19.37
CA PRO A 13 17.58 8.44 -18.27
C PRO A 13 16.25 8.17 -17.54
N PRO A 14 16.22 8.39 -16.21
CA PRO A 14 15.09 8.01 -15.37
C PRO A 14 13.75 8.55 -15.89
N SER A 15 13.74 9.78 -16.42
CA SER A 15 12.54 10.43 -16.96
C SER A 15 11.84 9.67 -18.10
N ILE A 16 12.57 8.97 -18.96
CA ILE A 16 11.97 8.19 -20.06
C ILE A 16 11.41 6.86 -19.53
N CYS A 17 12.09 6.24 -18.56
CA CYS A 17 11.59 5.06 -17.87
C CYS A 17 10.32 5.36 -17.06
N GLU A 18 10.20 6.57 -16.50
CA GLU A 18 9.00 6.99 -15.76
C GLU A 18 7.77 7.10 -16.67
N LEU A 19 7.92 7.71 -17.86
CA LEU A 19 6.83 7.83 -18.82
C LEU A 19 6.34 6.45 -19.29
N SER A 20 7.25 5.54 -19.62
CA SER A 20 6.88 4.18 -20.04
C SER A 20 6.22 3.37 -18.93
N GLN A 21 6.63 3.57 -17.67
CA GLN A 21 5.97 2.96 -16.51
C GLN A 21 4.54 3.49 -16.31
N ILE A 22 4.33 4.80 -16.49
CA ILE A 22 3.00 5.42 -16.40
C ILE A 22 2.08 4.88 -17.51
N GLU A 23 2.55 4.83 -18.75
CA GLU A 23 1.78 4.31 -19.89
C GLU A 23 1.42 2.83 -19.71
N LEU A 24 2.38 2.01 -19.29
CA LEU A 24 2.13 0.59 -19.01
C LEU A 24 1.12 0.40 -17.88
N ALA A 25 1.20 1.22 -16.82
CA ALA A 25 0.23 1.17 -15.72
C ALA A 25 -1.17 1.55 -16.20
N HIS A 26 -1.32 2.58 -17.04
CA HIS A 26 -2.60 2.93 -17.65
C HIS A 26 -3.16 1.80 -18.53
N ALA A 27 -2.33 1.21 -19.39
CA ALA A 27 -2.74 0.09 -20.24
C ALA A 27 -3.18 -1.13 -19.40
N THR A 28 -2.43 -1.44 -18.33
CA THR A 28 -2.78 -2.52 -17.40
C THR A 28 -4.13 -2.25 -16.71
N MET A 29 -4.39 -1.01 -16.28
CA MET A 29 -5.68 -0.63 -15.70
C MET A 29 -6.85 -0.81 -16.69
N GLN A 30 -6.63 -0.50 -17.97
CA GLN A 30 -7.61 -0.69 -19.04
C GLN A 30 -7.86 -2.18 -19.37
N GLN A 31 -6.80 -2.99 -19.42
CA GLN A 31 -6.93 -4.43 -19.66
C GLN A 31 -7.63 -5.15 -18.51
N HIS A 32 -7.45 -4.66 -17.27
CA HIS A 32 -8.02 -5.25 -16.06
C HIS A 32 -9.26 -4.48 -15.54
N LEU A 33 -10.06 -3.88 -16.42
CA LEU A 33 -11.28 -3.13 -16.04
C LEU A 33 -12.26 -4.00 -15.23
N CYS A 34 -12.50 -5.23 -15.66
CA CYS A 34 -13.43 -6.17 -15.01
C CYS A 34 -12.87 -6.80 -13.72
N CYS A 35 -11.58 -6.64 -13.44
CA CYS A 35 -10.96 -7.20 -12.24
C CYS A 35 -11.27 -6.35 -11.01
N ARG A 36 -11.54 -6.99 -9.86
CA ARG A 36 -11.57 -6.29 -8.57
C ARG A 36 -10.15 -5.98 -8.11
N ALA A 37 -9.93 -4.75 -7.64
CA ALA A 37 -8.60 -4.31 -7.22
C ALA A 37 -8.07 -5.14 -6.04
N GLU A 38 -8.90 -5.53 -5.08
CA GLU A 38 -8.46 -6.40 -3.97
C GLU A 38 -7.98 -7.80 -4.38
N HIS A 39 -8.35 -8.31 -5.57
CA HIS A 39 -8.06 -9.68 -6.01
C HIS A 39 -7.14 -9.79 -7.23
N CYS A 40 -6.71 -8.66 -7.80
CA CYS A 40 -5.90 -8.65 -9.02
C CYS A 40 -4.56 -7.95 -8.76
N ALA A 41 -3.51 -8.76 -8.64
CA ALA A 41 -2.15 -8.27 -8.41
C ALA A 41 -1.71 -7.24 -9.47
N TRP A 42 -2.02 -7.49 -10.75
CA TRP A 42 -1.71 -6.57 -11.85
C TRP A 42 -2.39 -5.20 -11.70
N LYS A 43 -3.66 -5.21 -11.32
CA LYS A 43 -4.42 -3.96 -11.08
C LYS A 43 -3.91 -3.22 -9.85
N GLN A 44 -3.50 -3.94 -8.80
CA GLN A 44 -2.88 -3.32 -7.61
C GLN A 44 -1.56 -2.65 -7.96
N VAL A 45 -0.66 -3.36 -8.64
CA VAL A 45 0.65 -2.82 -9.04
C VAL A 45 0.46 -1.59 -9.91
N ALA A 46 -0.39 -1.66 -10.94
CA ALA A 46 -0.67 -0.52 -11.81
C ALA A 46 -1.24 0.69 -11.04
N TYR A 47 -2.19 0.45 -10.12
CA TYR A 47 -2.72 1.50 -9.26
C TYR A 47 -1.63 2.14 -8.38
N HIS A 48 -0.79 1.36 -7.72
CA HIS A 48 0.30 1.87 -6.89
C HIS A 48 1.33 2.67 -7.70
N THR A 49 1.66 2.22 -8.91
CA THR A 49 2.53 2.97 -9.83
C THR A 49 1.92 4.34 -10.18
N LEU A 50 0.63 4.39 -10.51
CA LEU A 50 -0.03 5.65 -10.83
C LEU A 50 -0.15 6.61 -9.63
N VAL A 51 -0.31 6.07 -8.41
CA VAL A 51 -0.27 6.86 -7.17
C VAL A 51 1.14 7.41 -6.92
N HIS A 52 2.17 6.59 -7.11
CA HIS A 52 3.57 6.99 -6.93
C HIS A 52 3.94 8.16 -7.85
N PHE A 53 3.48 8.14 -9.11
CA PHE A 53 3.69 9.21 -10.08
C PHE A 53 2.65 10.35 -10.00
N HIS A 54 1.83 10.39 -8.93
CA HIS A 54 0.80 11.41 -8.71
C HIS A 54 -0.21 11.56 -9.87
N ARG A 55 -0.44 10.49 -10.64
CA ARG A 55 -1.47 10.44 -11.70
C ARG A 55 -2.83 10.06 -11.16
N VAL A 56 -2.87 9.39 -10.01
CA VAL A 56 -4.10 9.02 -9.30
C VAL A 56 -3.94 9.44 -7.84
N GLU A 57 -4.91 10.19 -7.33
CA GLU A 57 -4.96 10.49 -5.90
C GLU A 57 -5.56 9.30 -5.15
N PRO A 58 -4.87 8.78 -4.11
CA PRO A 58 -5.42 7.70 -3.31
C PRO A 58 -6.67 8.18 -2.54
N PRO A 59 -7.67 7.30 -2.32
CA PRO A 59 -8.84 7.65 -1.52
C PRO A 59 -8.44 8.12 -0.12
N ARG A 60 -8.92 9.30 0.28
CA ARG A 60 -8.70 9.84 1.63
C ARG A 60 -9.50 9.11 2.71
N LEU A 61 -10.62 8.52 2.31
CA LEU A 61 -11.51 7.74 3.17
C LEU A 61 -11.26 6.25 2.98
N SER A 62 -11.27 5.52 4.09
CA SER A 62 -11.19 4.06 4.09
C SER A 62 -12.38 3.44 3.32
N PRO A 63 -12.25 2.20 2.82
CA PRO A 63 -13.35 1.49 2.18
C PRO A 63 -14.65 1.47 3.00
N ARG A 64 -14.53 1.31 4.33
CA ARG A 64 -15.66 1.31 5.28
C ARG A 64 -16.32 2.69 5.37
N GLU A 65 -15.53 3.75 5.55
CA GLU A 65 -16.07 5.12 5.60
C GLU A 65 -16.75 5.51 4.29
N ARG A 66 -16.16 5.16 3.14
CA ARG A 66 -16.79 5.42 1.83
C ARG A 66 -18.13 4.69 1.68
N ALA A 67 -18.22 3.45 2.15
CA ALA A 67 -19.47 2.70 2.10
C ALA A 67 -20.54 3.36 2.99
N HIS A 68 -20.16 3.73 4.23
CA HIS A 68 -21.02 4.47 5.15
C HIS A 68 -21.51 5.80 4.55
N CYS A 69 -20.62 6.62 4.01
CA CYS A 69 -20.98 7.88 3.34
C CYS A 69 -21.92 7.69 2.15
N ARG A 70 -21.91 6.51 1.52
CA ARG A 70 -22.79 6.17 0.39
C ARG A 70 -24.08 5.46 0.81
N GLY A 71 -24.30 5.24 2.11
CA GLY A 71 -25.42 4.45 2.60
C GLY A 71 -25.39 2.99 2.13
N VAL A 72 -24.20 2.49 1.77
CA VAL A 72 -24.00 1.10 1.33
C VAL A 72 -23.48 0.30 2.50
N GLU A 73 -24.07 -0.86 2.75
CA GLU A 73 -23.55 -1.80 3.74
C GLU A 73 -22.14 -2.26 3.34
N PHE A 74 -21.18 -2.02 4.22
CA PHE A 74 -19.84 -2.56 4.03
C PHE A 74 -19.86 -4.04 4.42
N PRO A 75 -19.46 -4.97 3.53
CA PRO A 75 -19.50 -6.38 3.86
C PRO A 75 -18.67 -6.64 5.12
N ALA A 76 -19.31 -7.18 6.16
CA ALA A 76 -18.58 -7.83 7.25
C ALA A 76 -17.71 -8.91 6.60
N ALA A 77 -16.40 -8.90 6.89
CA ALA A 77 -15.39 -9.70 6.19
C ALA A 77 -15.93 -11.09 5.88
N GLN A 78 -16.32 -11.32 4.61
CA GLN A 78 -16.73 -12.64 4.18
C GLN A 78 -15.51 -13.54 4.35
N GLU A 79 -15.69 -14.64 5.07
CA GLU A 79 -14.69 -15.64 5.45
C GLU A 79 -14.15 -16.43 4.23
N THR A 80 -14.00 -15.79 3.07
CA THR A 80 -13.54 -16.40 1.82
C THR A 80 -12.04 -16.25 1.60
N GLY A 81 -11.34 -15.51 2.47
CA GLY A 81 -9.89 -15.63 2.59
C GLY A 81 -9.59 -16.59 3.73
N LYS A 82 -8.72 -17.58 3.51
CA LYS A 82 -8.07 -18.36 4.59
C LYS A 82 -7.85 -17.42 5.79
N PRO A 83 -8.22 -17.81 7.04
CA PRO A 83 -7.94 -16.97 8.19
C PRO A 83 -6.47 -16.58 8.06
N PHE A 84 -6.22 -15.28 8.00
CA PHE A 84 -4.87 -14.77 8.02
C PHE A 84 -4.25 -15.42 9.26
N ARG A 85 -3.39 -16.44 9.08
CA ARG A 85 -2.65 -17.05 10.17
C ARG A 85 -1.61 -16.02 10.55
N HIS A 86 -2.04 -14.89 11.10
CA HIS A 86 -1.30 -14.29 12.19
C HIS A 86 -1.15 -15.46 13.15
N GLY A 87 0.06 -16.01 13.26
CA GLY A 87 0.37 -16.94 14.35
C GLY A 87 -0.21 -16.29 15.58
N VAL A 88 -1.21 -16.94 16.18
CA VAL A 88 -2.15 -16.32 17.12
C VAL A 88 -1.31 -15.58 18.15
N VAL A 89 -1.17 -14.26 17.98
CA VAL A 89 -0.39 -13.46 18.89
C VAL A 89 -1.26 -13.40 20.13
N PRO A 90 -0.85 -13.98 21.26
CA PRO A 90 -1.68 -13.97 22.45
C PRO A 90 -2.02 -12.52 22.78
N ALA A 91 -3.25 -12.28 23.22
CA ALA A 91 -3.69 -10.93 23.60
C ALA A 91 -2.75 -10.27 24.65
N GLU A 92 -2.02 -11.09 25.42
CA GLU A 92 -0.94 -10.65 26.30
C GLU A 92 0.19 -9.94 25.54
N THR A 93 0.70 -10.51 24.45
CA THR A 93 1.76 -9.89 23.65
C THR A 93 1.30 -8.57 23.05
N PHE A 94 0.03 -8.49 22.62
CA PHE A 94 -0.54 -7.23 22.14
C PHE A 94 -0.59 -6.17 23.25
N ARG A 95 -1.05 -6.54 24.46
CA ARG A 95 -1.04 -5.65 25.62
C ARG A 95 0.36 -5.19 26.00
N GLN A 96 1.34 -6.09 25.96
CA GLN A 96 2.73 -5.79 26.27
C GLN A 96 3.34 -4.79 25.27
N VAL A 97 3.07 -4.97 23.97
CA VAL A 97 3.50 -4.02 22.94
C VAL A 97 2.85 -2.66 23.15
N LEU A 98 1.55 -2.61 23.42
CA LEU A 98 0.87 -1.34 23.68
C LEU A 98 1.40 -0.63 24.93
N ALA A 99 1.68 -1.38 26.00
CA ALA A 99 2.29 -0.82 27.21
C ALA A 99 3.68 -0.23 26.92
N GLY A 100 4.54 -0.95 26.21
CA GLY A 100 5.87 -0.46 25.83
C GLY A 100 5.82 0.76 24.91
N LEU A 101 4.90 0.80 23.94
CA LEU A 101 4.69 1.98 23.10
C LEU A 101 4.20 3.18 23.90
N ASN A 102 3.32 2.96 24.88
CA ASN A 102 2.84 4.01 25.77
C ASN A 102 3.96 4.57 26.67
N GLU A 103 4.81 3.70 27.21
CA GLU A 103 5.99 4.12 27.99
C GLU A 103 6.97 4.93 27.14
N LEU A 104 7.26 4.49 25.91
CA LEU A 104 8.12 5.24 24.99
C LEU A 104 7.53 6.60 24.63
N ALA A 105 6.23 6.67 24.36
CA ALA A 105 5.55 7.93 24.07
C ALA A 105 5.62 8.90 25.27
N ASN A 106 5.39 8.41 26.48
CA ASN A 106 5.46 9.21 27.71
C ASN A 106 6.90 9.57 28.12
N GLY A 107 7.90 8.80 27.69
CA GLY A 107 9.31 9.14 27.85
C GLY A 107 9.81 10.16 26.83
N LEU A 108 9.20 10.23 25.65
CA LEU A 108 9.51 11.22 24.61
C LEU A 108 8.86 12.59 24.88
N TYR A 109 7.75 12.60 25.61
CA TYR A 109 7.16 13.79 26.19
C TYR A 109 7.19 13.65 27.72
N PRO A 110 8.38 13.74 28.36
CA PRO A 110 8.42 13.81 29.81
C PRO A 110 7.58 15.02 30.18
N ASN A 111 6.58 14.82 31.05
CA ASN A 111 5.67 15.87 31.47
C ASN A 111 6.45 17.18 31.64
N ASP A 112 6.14 18.19 30.83
CA ASP A 112 6.46 19.58 31.13
C ASP A 112 5.62 19.96 32.36
N THR A 113 5.97 19.39 33.52
CA THR A 113 5.55 19.88 34.82
C THR A 113 6.31 21.19 35.01
N ARG A 114 5.72 22.25 34.47
CA ARG A 114 5.97 23.63 34.88
C ARG A 114 5.78 23.71 36.39
N VAL A 115 6.90 23.88 37.08
CA VAL A 115 7.15 24.79 38.20
C VAL A 115 5.91 25.30 38.94
N GLU A 116 5.78 24.91 40.21
CA GLU A 116 5.67 25.84 41.34
C GLU A 116 6.52 25.32 42.52
#